data_AF-A0AA51HC83-F1
#
_entry.id   AF-A0AA51HC83-F1
#
_cell.length_a   1.000
_cell.length_b   1.000
_cell.length_c   1.000
_cell.angle_alpha   90.00
_cell.angle_beta   90.00
_cell.angle_gamma   90.00
#
_symmetry.space_group_name_H-M   'P 1'
#
loop_
_entity.id
_entity.type
_entity.pdbx_description
1 polymer ?
#
loop_
_entity_poly.entity_id
_entity_poly.type
_entity_poly.pdbx_seq_one_letter_code
_entity_poly.pdbx_strand_id
1 'polypeptide(L)'
;MAKNNKKRKWIKYLIIILVLLYGASHFIFNNKIDKNKINVRLYIDTSDEVSKGKLQVNWKYLAAIDAVRYKNDFTKVNSKDLKELANKFIINDKGKYRLKDIDEVLDKLFFNEKDKKKVYSYLEELKYIGLVSKNLKEGSANRKFINKLTPEAINLYKKYKILPSVTIAQAALESNWGKSKLASKANNLFGIKADKSWTGKAVTMETKEFYDKVINDKFRAYKDIDKSLQDYGKFLSENQRYKKYGVFLSNHYIEQAQAIEKSGYSTIENEDGEKIYARLLIHIIKENDLQIIDNKAEIGYY
;
A
#
# COMPACT_ATOMS: atom_id res chain seq x y z
N MET A 1 41.10 55.07 -9.83
CA MET A 1 39.97 54.86 -8.88
C MET A 1 38.88 53.87 -9.35
N ALA A 2 38.62 53.68 -10.65
CA ALA A 2 37.53 52.81 -11.16
C ALA A 2 37.66 51.30 -10.86
N LYS A 3 38.89 50.74 -10.86
CA LYS A 3 39.15 49.30 -10.63
C LYS A 3 38.72 48.83 -9.24
N ASN A 4 38.88 49.67 -8.22
CA ASN A 4 38.51 49.36 -6.83
C ASN A 4 36.99 49.29 -6.62
N ASN A 5 36.23 50.07 -7.40
CA ASN A 5 34.78 50.12 -7.30
C ASN A 5 34.11 48.87 -7.92
N LYS A 6 34.70 48.34 -8.99
CA LYS A 6 34.25 47.10 -9.65
C LYS A 6 34.48 45.87 -8.75
N LYS A 7 35.64 45.81 -8.07
CA LYS A 7 35.97 44.76 -7.09
C LYS A 7 35.02 44.78 -5.88
N ARG A 8 34.71 45.97 -5.33
CA ARG A 8 33.74 46.12 -4.24
C ARG A 8 32.32 45.71 -4.64
N LYS A 9 31.86 46.03 -5.85
CA LYS A 9 30.57 45.56 -6.37
C LYS A 9 30.52 44.03 -6.47
N TRP A 10 31.58 43.41 -7.01
CA TRP A 10 31.68 41.94 -7.11
C TRP A 10 31.63 41.24 -5.75
N ILE A 11 32.33 41.77 -4.74
CA ILE A 11 32.30 41.22 -3.38
C ILE A 11 30.88 41.30 -2.78
N LYS A 12 30.15 42.40 -3.00
CA LYS A 12 28.76 42.51 -2.54
C LYS A 12 27.84 41.48 -3.20
N TYR A 13 27.98 41.25 -4.51
CA TYR A 13 27.20 40.21 -5.21
C TYR A 13 27.51 38.80 -4.70
N LEU A 14 28.79 38.49 -4.44
CA LEU A 14 29.20 37.20 -3.90
C LEU A 14 28.60 36.95 -2.50
N ILE A 15 28.60 37.97 -1.63
CA ILE A 15 28.00 37.89 -0.30
C ILE A 15 26.48 37.67 -0.40
N ILE A 16 25.78 38.37 -1.30
CA ILE A 16 24.34 38.18 -1.52
C ILE A 16 24.05 36.75 -1.99
N ILE A 17 24.83 36.21 -2.93
CA ILE A 17 24.67 34.83 -3.41
C ILE A 17 24.92 33.82 -2.28
N LEU A 18 25.95 34.01 -1.45
CA LEU A 18 26.23 33.13 -0.32
C LEU A 18 25.13 33.19 0.75
N VAL A 19 24.57 34.37 1.02
CA VAL A 19 23.42 34.53 1.93
C VAL A 19 22.16 33.88 1.35
N LEU A 20 21.92 33.98 0.04
CA LEU A 20 20.81 33.30 -0.64
C LEU A 20 21.00 31.78 -0.65
N LEU A 21 22.21 31.29 -0.91
CA LEU A 21 22.54 29.86 -0.86
C LEU A 21 22.47 29.31 0.56
N TYR A 22 22.95 30.06 1.55
CA TYR A 22 22.81 29.70 2.96
C TYR A 22 21.35 29.74 3.39
N GLY A 23 20.59 30.76 3.01
CA GLY A 23 19.16 30.87 3.28
C GLY A 23 18.36 29.74 2.64
N ALA A 24 18.66 29.39 1.38
CA ALA A 24 18.07 28.27 0.67
C ALA A 24 18.46 26.93 1.31
N SER A 25 19.74 26.72 1.63
CA SER A 25 20.24 25.53 2.31
C SER A 25 19.61 25.37 3.70
N HIS A 26 19.62 26.42 4.52
CA HIS A 26 19.01 26.44 5.83
C HIS A 26 17.49 26.24 5.76
N PHE A 27 16.81 26.82 4.76
CA PHE A 27 15.38 26.58 4.51
C PHE A 27 15.10 25.13 4.09
N ILE A 28 15.97 24.52 3.28
CA ILE A 28 15.88 23.10 2.89
C ILE A 28 16.16 22.19 4.10
N PHE A 29 17.14 22.53 4.95
CA PHE A 29 17.51 21.73 6.13
C PHE A 29 16.47 21.82 7.25
N ASN A 30 15.88 23.00 7.52
CA ASN A 30 14.85 23.16 8.56
C ASN A 30 13.47 22.61 8.20
N ASN A 31 13.29 22.11 6.97
CA ASN A 31 12.02 21.56 6.50
C ASN A 31 12.07 20.05 6.21
N LYS A 32 13.10 19.33 6.67
CA LYS A 32 13.12 17.87 6.56
C LYS A 32 12.37 17.20 7.71
N ILE A 33 11.67 16.10 7.40
CA ILE A 33 11.04 15.27 8.43
C ILE A 33 12.10 14.39 9.12
N ASP A 34 12.03 14.29 10.45
CA ASP A 34 12.92 13.41 11.22
C ASP A 34 12.42 11.96 11.18
N LYS A 35 12.75 11.26 10.08
CA LYS A 35 12.27 9.90 9.75
C LYS A 35 12.61 8.87 10.83
N ASN A 36 13.71 9.07 11.55
CA ASN A 36 14.20 8.12 12.56
C ASN A 36 13.36 8.14 13.84
N LYS A 37 12.62 9.23 14.08
CA LYS A 37 11.75 9.37 15.26
C LYS A 37 10.30 8.93 15.01
N ILE A 38 9.97 8.55 13.77
CA ILE A 38 8.62 8.14 13.42
C ILE A 38 8.39 6.71 13.87
N ASN A 39 7.45 6.51 14.78
CA ASN A 39 6.94 5.18 15.08
C ASN A 39 5.97 4.73 13.97
N VAL A 40 6.52 4.20 12.87
CA VAL A 40 5.73 3.78 11.70
C VAL A 40 4.64 2.78 12.07
N ARG A 41 4.93 1.85 12.99
CA ARG A 41 3.98 0.84 13.43
C ARG A 41 2.78 1.47 14.12
N LEU A 42 2.99 2.45 15.01
CA LEU A 42 1.91 3.18 15.67
C LEU A 42 0.93 3.82 14.66
N TYR A 43 1.46 4.44 13.61
CA TYR A 43 0.63 5.06 12.57
C TYR A 43 -0.15 4.04 11.75
N ILE A 44 0.48 2.93 11.34
CA ILE A 44 -0.20 1.85 10.60
C ILE A 44 -1.30 1.24 11.46
N ASP A 45 -0.98 0.82 12.69
CA ASP A 45 -1.92 0.10 13.55
C ASP A 45 -3.09 1.00 13.97
N THR A 46 -2.85 2.29 14.22
CA THR A 46 -3.93 3.25 14.49
C THR A 46 -4.82 3.46 13.26
N SER A 47 -4.22 3.51 12.07
CA SER A 47 -4.96 3.62 10.81
C SER A 47 -5.87 2.41 10.62
N ASP A 48 -5.35 1.19 10.79
CA ASP A 48 -6.12 -0.04 10.68
C ASP A 48 -7.25 -0.12 11.71
N GLU A 49 -6.97 0.26 12.96
CA GLU A 49 -7.96 0.24 14.04
C GLU A 49 -9.16 1.14 13.71
N VAL A 50 -8.90 2.36 13.24
CA VAL A 50 -9.95 3.32 12.87
C VAL A 50 -10.70 2.89 11.60
N SER A 51 -10.00 2.21 10.68
CA SER A 51 -10.50 1.79 9.37
C SER A 51 -11.29 0.49 9.39
N LYS A 52 -11.23 -0.28 10.49
CA LYS A 52 -11.96 -1.54 10.66
C LYS A 52 -13.45 -1.38 10.38
N GLY A 53 -13.97 -2.18 9.46
CA GLY A 53 -15.36 -2.14 8.97
C GLY A 53 -15.73 -0.90 8.15
N LYS A 54 -14.76 -0.04 7.81
CA LYS A 54 -14.96 1.25 7.11
C LYS A 54 -14.13 1.27 5.82
N LEU A 55 -13.26 2.26 5.64
CA LEU A 55 -12.37 2.44 4.50
C LEU A 55 -10.96 2.72 5.01
N GLN A 56 -9.95 2.35 4.23
CA GLN A 56 -8.57 2.42 4.67
C GLN A 56 -8.09 3.86 4.75
N VAL A 57 -7.73 4.33 5.95
CA VAL A 57 -7.02 5.60 6.14
C VAL A 57 -5.55 5.43 5.73
N ASN A 58 -4.98 6.46 5.11
CA ASN A 58 -3.58 6.49 4.73
C ASN A 58 -2.71 6.97 5.90
N TRP A 59 -1.97 6.06 6.50
CA TRP A 59 -1.12 6.35 7.67
C TRP A 59 -0.06 7.43 7.41
N LYS A 60 0.39 7.61 6.15
CA LYS A 60 1.37 8.65 5.80
C LYS A 60 0.77 10.05 5.86
N TYR A 61 -0.53 10.18 5.61
CA TYR A 61 -1.24 11.46 5.80
C TYR A 61 -1.22 11.85 7.27
N LEU A 62 -1.49 10.89 8.16
CA LEU A 62 -1.44 11.11 9.60
C LEU A 62 -0.03 11.56 10.05
N ALA A 63 1.00 10.83 9.64
CA ALA A 63 2.38 11.14 10.00
C ALA A 63 2.84 12.52 9.48
N ALA A 64 2.49 12.89 8.25
CA ALA A 64 2.83 14.19 7.67
C ALA A 64 2.11 15.36 8.37
N ILE A 65 0.83 15.17 8.74
CA ILE A 65 0.05 16.17 9.47
C ILE A 65 0.64 16.37 10.88
N ASP A 66 0.89 15.29 11.61
CA ASP A 66 1.47 15.36 12.96
C ASP A 66 2.89 15.94 12.96
N ALA A 67 3.68 15.68 11.92
CA ALA A 67 4.98 16.32 11.74
C ALA A 67 4.86 17.86 11.68
N VAL A 68 3.80 18.40 11.08
CA VAL A 68 3.52 19.84 11.08
C VAL A 68 2.97 20.30 12.44
N ARG A 69 1.93 19.64 12.97
CA ARG A 69 1.29 19.99 14.27
C ARG A 69 2.29 20.05 15.41
N TYR A 70 3.22 19.10 15.44
CA TYR A 70 4.20 18.95 16.52
C TYR A 70 5.59 19.45 16.15
N LYS A 71 5.75 20.11 15.00
CA LYS A 71 7.05 20.67 14.55
C LYS A 71 8.17 19.61 14.52
N ASN A 72 7.87 18.41 14.01
CA ASN A 72 8.70 17.19 13.98
C ASN A 72 9.02 16.54 15.33
N ASP A 73 8.38 16.98 16.41
CA ASP A 73 8.52 16.34 17.71
C ASP A 73 7.52 15.19 17.88
N PHE A 74 7.89 14.01 17.36
CA PHE A 74 7.05 12.82 17.42
C PHE A 74 6.84 12.25 18.84
N THR A 75 7.57 12.75 19.85
CA THR A 75 7.36 12.34 21.25
C THR A 75 6.02 12.85 21.81
N LYS A 76 5.42 13.86 21.15
CA LYS A 76 4.11 14.42 21.50
C LYS A 76 2.93 13.61 20.95
N VAL A 77 3.19 12.66 20.05
CA VAL A 77 2.15 11.83 19.46
C VAL A 77 1.64 10.84 20.51
N ASN A 78 0.36 10.93 20.84
CA ASN A 78 -0.32 9.95 21.66
C ASN A 78 -1.46 9.27 20.87
N SER A 79 -1.84 8.07 21.31
CA SER A 79 -2.81 7.23 20.59
C SER A 79 -4.19 7.88 20.45
N LYS A 80 -4.63 8.66 21.46
CA LYS A 80 -5.94 9.32 21.43
C LYS A 80 -6.00 10.38 20.33
N ASP A 81 -5.06 11.32 20.33
CA ASP A 81 -5.03 12.41 19.34
C ASP A 81 -4.80 11.88 17.91
N LEU A 82 -4.04 10.80 17.77
CA LEU A 82 -3.82 10.15 16.48
C LEU A 82 -5.09 9.47 15.96
N LYS A 83 -5.86 8.79 16.82
CA LYS A 83 -7.18 8.23 16.47
C LYS A 83 -8.16 9.34 16.10
N GLU A 84 -8.17 10.44 16.83
CA GLU A 84 -9.01 11.60 16.50
C GLU A 84 -8.65 12.18 15.13
N LEU A 85 -7.35 12.31 14.82
CA LEU A 85 -6.89 12.71 13.49
C LEU A 85 -7.32 11.72 12.41
N ALA A 86 -7.12 10.42 12.61
CA ALA A 86 -7.51 9.39 11.65
C ALA A 86 -9.02 9.40 11.38
N ASN A 87 -9.86 9.56 12.41
CA ASN A 87 -11.31 9.66 12.23
C ASN A 87 -11.73 10.88 11.40
N LYS A 88 -10.93 11.95 11.31
CA LYS A 88 -11.24 13.10 10.46
C LYS A 88 -11.26 12.74 8.97
N PHE A 89 -10.58 11.68 8.55
CA PHE A 89 -10.56 11.20 7.16
C PHE A 89 -11.81 10.40 6.77
N ILE A 90 -12.60 9.93 7.72
CA ILE A 90 -13.77 9.09 7.42
C ILE A 90 -15.06 9.89 7.63
N ILE A 91 -15.99 9.78 6.69
CA ILE A 91 -17.36 10.25 6.83
C ILE A 91 -18.29 9.04 6.81
N ASN A 92 -19.32 9.10 7.65
CA ASN A 92 -20.44 8.16 7.63
C ASN A 92 -21.70 8.92 7.21
N ASP A 93 -22.23 8.59 6.03
CA ASP A 93 -23.53 9.05 5.57
C ASP A 93 -24.52 7.88 5.58
N LYS A 94 -25.33 7.78 6.64
CA LYS A 94 -26.38 6.76 6.80
C LYS A 94 -25.90 5.31 6.58
N GLY A 95 -24.72 4.99 7.10
CA GLY A 95 -24.10 3.66 6.98
C GLY A 95 -23.23 3.46 5.74
N LYS A 96 -23.12 4.47 4.87
CA LYS A 96 -22.15 4.49 3.77
C LYS A 96 -20.93 5.31 4.17
N TYR A 97 -19.76 4.67 4.12
CA TYR A 97 -18.50 5.34 4.41
C TYR A 97 -17.91 5.95 3.14
N ARG A 98 -17.35 7.16 3.26
CA ARG A 98 -16.44 7.76 2.28
C ARG A 98 -15.19 8.27 2.96
N LEU A 99 -14.09 8.33 2.20
CA LEU A 99 -12.88 9.01 2.62
C LEU A 99 -12.96 10.49 2.22
N LYS A 100 -12.38 11.36 3.05
CA LYS A 100 -12.04 12.72 2.66
C LYS A 100 -10.70 12.72 1.96
N ASP A 101 -10.53 13.62 1.00
CA ASP A 101 -9.20 13.93 0.51
C ASP A 101 -8.37 14.64 1.60
N ILE A 102 -7.05 14.73 1.40
CA ILE A 102 -6.18 15.33 2.40
C ILE A 102 -6.44 16.82 2.56
N ASP A 103 -6.77 17.56 1.49
CA ASP A 103 -7.01 19.00 1.56
C ASP A 103 -8.28 19.32 2.37
N GLU A 104 -9.36 18.53 2.20
CA GLU A 104 -10.57 18.58 3.04
C GLU A 104 -10.23 18.45 4.54
N VAL A 105 -9.26 17.60 4.90
CA VAL A 105 -8.84 17.42 6.30
C VAL A 105 -7.95 18.56 6.76
N LEU A 106 -7.00 19.02 5.93
CA LEU A 106 -6.12 20.14 6.25
C LEU A 106 -6.90 21.43 6.47
N ASP A 107 -7.93 21.69 5.66
CA ASP A 107 -8.84 22.83 5.83
C ASP A 107 -9.60 22.75 7.15
N LYS A 108 -10.11 21.57 7.51
CA LYS A 108 -10.78 21.33 8.81
C LYS A 108 -9.85 21.45 10.02
N LEU A 109 -8.54 21.35 9.80
CA LEU A 109 -7.52 21.59 10.83
C LEU A 109 -7.04 23.04 10.85
N PHE A 110 -7.61 23.92 10.01
CA PHE A 110 -7.23 25.32 9.87
C PHE A 110 -5.75 25.51 9.45
N PHE A 111 -5.21 24.59 8.66
CA PHE A 111 -3.85 24.72 8.12
C PHE A 111 -3.82 25.83 7.07
N ASN A 112 -2.90 26.78 7.22
CA ASN A 112 -2.64 27.80 6.19
C ASN A 112 -1.83 27.21 5.02
N GLU A 113 -1.69 27.97 3.93
CA GLU A 113 -0.98 27.53 2.72
C GLU A 113 0.48 27.11 2.95
N LYS A 114 1.17 27.70 3.94
CA LYS A 114 2.54 27.30 4.29
C LYS A 114 2.56 25.94 4.96
N ASP A 115 1.62 25.68 5.86
CA ASP A 115 1.49 24.40 6.55
C ASP A 115 1.08 23.28 5.59
N LYS A 116 0.14 23.54 4.67
CA LYS A 116 -0.24 22.59 3.61
C LYS A 116 0.95 22.20 2.74
N LYS A 117 1.72 23.18 2.25
CA LYS A 117 2.95 22.92 1.47
C LYS A 117 3.95 22.06 2.24
N LYS A 118 4.04 22.26 3.55
CA LYS A 118 4.92 21.48 4.43
C LYS A 118 4.44 20.03 4.57
N VAL A 119 3.14 19.80 4.73
CA VAL A 119 2.54 18.45 4.71
C VAL A 119 2.88 17.73 3.41
N TYR A 120 2.70 18.36 2.25
CA TYR A 120 3.02 17.75 0.96
C TYR A 120 4.52 17.46 0.80
N SER A 121 5.39 18.37 1.24
CA SER A 121 6.84 18.11 1.29
C SER A 121 7.18 16.87 2.14
N TYR A 122 6.50 16.70 3.28
CA TYR A 122 6.67 15.53 4.14
C TYR A 122 6.14 14.25 3.52
N LEU A 123 5.06 14.30 2.74
CA LEU A 123 4.56 13.13 2.01
C LEU A 123 5.58 12.62 0.98
N GLU A 124 6.25 13.52 0.25
CA GLU A 124 7.34 13.15 -0.66
C GLU A 124 8.49 12.47 0.09
N GLU A 125 8.85 12.99 1.25
CA GLU A 125 9.89 12.41 2.09
C GLU A 125 9.53 11.04 2.69
N LEU A 126 8.24 10.79 2.92
CA LEU A 126 7.69 9.53 3.45
C LEU A 126 7.43 8.48 2.37
N LYS A 127 7.56 8.82 1.07
CA LYS A 127 7.25 7.92 -0.05
C LYS A 127 7.86 6.52 0.11
N TYR A 128 9.10 6.44 0.57
CA TYR A 128 9.86 5.18 0.73
C TYR A 128 10.07 4.74 2.18
N ILE A 129 9.34 5.34 3.13
CA ILE A 129 9.36 4.97 4.53
C ILE A 129 8.16 4.08 4.84
N GLY A 130 8.42 2.97 5.54
CA GLY A 130 7.43 1.99 5.99
C GLY A 130 8.07 0.98 6.94
N LEU A 131 7.37 -0.11 7.27
CA LEU A 131 7.93 -1.16 8.15
C LEU A 131 9.19 -1.79 7.57
N VAL A 132 9.21 -2.00 6.25
CA VAL A 132 10.35 -2.55 5.52
C VAL A 132 10.72 -1.61 4.37
N SER A 133 11.33 -0.47 4.69
CA SER A 133 11.66 0.60 3.73
C SER A 133 12.45 0.14 2.49
N LYS A 134 13.23 -0.94 2.59
CA LYS A 134 13.93 -1.54 1.43
C LYS A 134 12.96 -2.02 0.33
N ASN A 135 11.77 -2.49 0.70
CA ASN A 135 10.75 -2.99 -0.24
C ASN A 135 10.06 -1.84 -0.98
N LEU A 136 10.09 -0.62 -0.42
CA LEU A 136 9.39 0.53 -0.98
C LEU A 136 10.22 1.30 -2.00
N LYS A 137 11.56 1.16 -1.96
CA LYS A 137 12.46 1.82 -2.91
C LYS A 137 12.04 1.53 -4.35
N GLU A 138 11.98 2.57 -5.18
CA GLU A 138 11.49 2.54 -6.57
C GLU A 138 12.11 1.41 -7.41
N GLY A 139 13.41 1.16 -7.24
CA GLY A 139 14.14 0.13 -7.98
C GLY A 139 14.03 -1.31 -7.44
N SER A 140 13.42 -1.51 -6.27
CA SER A 140 13.34 -2.83 -5.63
C SER A 140 12.46 -3.81 -6.42
N ALA A 141 12.76 -5.11 -6.32
CA ALA A 141 11.98 -6.14 -7.01
C ALA A 141 10.51 -6.13 -6.55
N ASN A 142 10.27 -5.99 -5.25
CA ASN A 142 8.93 -5.88 -4.66
C ASN A 142 8.17 -4.70 -5.27
N ARG A 143 8.77 -3.50 -5.30
CA ARG A 143 8.11 -2.31 -5.82
C ARG A 143 7.80 -2.43 -7.31
N LYS A 144 8.71 -2.98 -8.12
CA LYS A 144 8.46 -3.24 -9.55
C LYS A 144 7.29 -4.21 -9.76
N PHE A 145 7.22 -5.28 -8.96
CA PHE A 145 6.13 -6.24 -9.00
C PHE A 145 4.79 -5.57 -8.63
N ILE A 146 4.76 -4.84 -7.51
CA ILE A 146 3.56 -4.12 -7.05
C ILE A 146 3.08 -3.11 -8.10
N ASN A 147 3.99 -2.27 -8.62
CA ASN A 147 3.66 -1.28 -9.65
C ASN A 147 3.08 -1.93 -10.91
N LYS A 148 3.62 -3.09 -11.33
CA LYS A 148 3.11 -3.84 -12.50
C LYS A 148 1.68 -4.33 -12.31
N LEU A 149 1.33 -4.80 -11.11
CA LEU A 149 0.00 -5.37 -10.82
C LEU A 149 -1.05 -4.30 -10.46
N THR A 150 -0.61 -3.13 -9.98
CA THR A 150 -1.50 -2.10 -9.40
C THR A 150 -2.66 -1.68 -10.32
N PRO A 151 -2.45 -1.37 -11.62
CA PRO A 151 -3.55 -0.93 -12.49
C PRO A 151 -4.67 -1.97 -12.60
N GLU A 152 -4.32 -3.23 -12.83
CA GLU A 152 -5.30 -4.29 -12.99
C GLU A 152 -5.91 -4.73 -11.64
N ALA A 153 -5.16 -4.67 -10.54
CA ALA A 153 -5.70 -4.87 -9.20
C ALA A 153 -6.79 -3.83 -8.85
N ILE A 154 -6.61 -2.57 -9.27
CA ILE A 154 -7.65 -1.53 -9.14
C ILE A 154 -8.87 -1.85 -10.03
N ASN A 155 -8.66 -2.38 -11.24
CA ASN A 155 -9.78 -2.81 -12.11
C ASN A 155 -10.56 -3.97 -11.49
N LEU A 156 -9.87 -4.93 -10.86
CA LEU A 156 -10.49 -6.02 -10.10
C LEU A 156 -11.31 -5.50 -8.92
N TYR A 157 -10.79 -4.51 -8.19
CA TYR A 157 -11.55 -3.85 -7.13
C TYR A 157 -12.82 -3.20 -7.67
N LYS A 158 -12.72 -2.48 -8.78
CA LYS A 158 -13.87 -1.85 -9.44
C LYS A 158 -14.93 -2.87 -9.87
N LYS A 159 -14.49 -4.01 -10.41
CA LYS A 159 -15.38 -5.02 -10.98
C LYS A 159 -15.96 -5.99 -9.95
N TYR A 160 -15.14 -6.45 -9.00
CA TYR A 160 -15.46 -7.56 -8.11
C TYR A 160 -15.37 -7.22 -6.62
N LYS A 161 -14.97 -5.99 -6.25
CA LYS A 161 -14.77 -5.58 -4.85
C LYS A 161 -13.67 -6.36 -4.10
N ILE A 162 -12.69 -6.87 -4.84
CA ILE A 162 -11.46 -7.44 -4.25
C ILE A 162 -10.46 -6.30 -4.10
N LEU A 163 -10.02 -6.00 -2.88
CA LEU A 163 -9.13 -4.88 -2.60
C LEU A 163 -7.80 -5.04 -3.36
N PRO A 164 -7.23 -3.94 -3.90
CA PRO A 164 -5.95 -4.00 -4.59
C PRO A 164 -4.84 -4.59 -3.72
N SER A 165 -4.79 -4.25 -2.43
CA SER A 165 -3.79 -4.76 -1.50
C SER A 165 -3.87 -6.28 -1.34
N VAL A 166 -5.07 -6.83 -1.23
CA VAL A 166 -5.33 -8.27 -1.09
C VAL A 166 -4.94 -9.01 -2.37
N THR A 167 -5.35 -8.48 -3.53
CA THR A 167 -4.97 -9.05 -4.84
C THR A 167 -3.46 -9.12 -5.01
N ILE A 168 -2.76 -8.03 -4.72
CA ILE A 168 -1.30 -7.95 -4.88
C ILE A 168 -0.58 -8.82 -3.84
N ALA A 169 -1.07 -8.87 -2.60
CA ALA A 169 -0.49 -9.69 -1.55
C ALA A 169 -0.63 -11.19 -1.85
N GLN A 170 -1.80 -11.64 -2.31
CA GLN A 170 -1.98 -13.02 -2.75
C GLN A 170 -1.10 -13.33 -3.95
N ALA A 171 -1.08 -12.47 -4.98
CA ALA A 171 -0.18 -12.66 -6.10
C ALA A 171 1.29 -12.77 -5.66
N ALA A 172 1.75 -11.93 -4.73
CA ALA A 172 3.10 -11.98 -4.21
C ALA A 172 3.39 -13.28 -3.45
N LEU A 173 2.47 -13.74 -2.60
CA LEU A 173 2.59 -14.96 -1.83
C LEU A 173 2.61 -16.21 -2.74
N GLU A 174 1.59 -16.35 -3.60
CA GLU A 174 1.38 -17.53 -4.44
C GLU A 174 2.44 -17.68 -5.55
N SER A 175 2.98 -16.56 -6.04
CA SER A 175 3.97 -16.58 -7.13
C SER A 175 5.42 -16.42 -6.68
N ASN A 176 5.67 -16.32 -5.37
CA ASN A 176 6.96 -15.88 -4.83
C ASN A 176 7.44 -14.58 -5.51
N TRP A 177 6.62 -13.53 -5.46
CA TRP A 177 6.87 -12.24 -6.11
C TRP A 177 7.13 -12.36 -7.62
N GLY A 178 6.41 -13.25 -8.29
CA GLY A 178 6.49 -13.52 -9.73
C GLY A 178 7.64 -14.45 -10.13
N LYS A 179 8.42 -14.96 -9.18
CA LYS A 179 9.63 -15.75 -9.45
C LYS A 179 9.37 -17.25 -9.57
N SER A 180 8.19 -17.74 -9.19
CA SER A 180 7.87 -19.16 -9.34
C SER A 180 7.96 -19.59 -10.81
N LYS A 181 8.32 -20.86 -11.06
CA LYS A 181 8.40 -21.39 -12.44
C LYS A 181 7.05 -21.25 -13.16
N LEU A 182 5.94 -21.47 -12.45
CA LEU A 182 4.60 -21.35 -13.01
C LEU A 182 4.26 -19.89 -13.38
N ALA A 183 4.57 -18.93 -12.49
CA ALA A 183 4.36 -17.52 -12.77
C ALA A 183 5.24 -17.02 -13.93
N SER A 184 6.52 -17.39 -13.95
CA SER A 184 7.47 -16.92 -14.97
C SER A 184 7.26 -17.56 -16.35
N LYS A 185 6.86 -18.85 -16.41
CA LYS A 185 6.68 -19.56 -17.69
C LYS A 185 5.26 -19.51 -18.24
N ALA A 186 4.25 -19.40 -17.38
CA ALA A 186 2.84 -19.49 -17.76
C ALA A 186 2.02 -18.24 -17.39
N ASN A 187 2.66 -17.20 -16.85
CA ASN A 187 2.00 -16.00 -16.31
C ASN A 187 0.94 -16.29 -15.23
N ASN A 188 0.93 -17.49 -14.64
CA ASN A 188 -0.08 -17.89 -13.66
C ASN A 188 0.41 -17.57 -12.25
N LEU A 189 -0.07 -16.44 -11.72
CA LEU A 189 0.35 -15.92 -10.42
C LEU A 189 -0.28 -16.64 -9.23
N PHE A 190 -1.44 -17.28 -9.43
CA PHE A 190 -2.29 -17.77 -8.36
C PHE A 190 -2.39 -19.30 -8.28
N GLY A 191 -1.60 -20.01 -9.11
CA GLY A 191 -1.60 -21.47 -9.11
C GLY A 191 -2.91 -22.10 -9.60
N ILE A 192 -3.72 -21.40 -10.41
CA ILE A 192 -5.04 -21.90 -10.81
C ILE A 192 -4.87 -23.11 -11.73
N LYS A 193 -5.42 -24.25 -11.31
CA LYS A 193 -5.40 -25.50 -12.09
C LYS A 193 -6.29 -25.41 -13.33
N ALA A 194 -5.89 -26.09 -14.39
CA ALA A 194 -6.67 -26.25 -15.60
C ALA A 194 -7.61 -27.46 -15.44
N ASP A 195 -8.76 -27.22 -14.82
CA ASP A 195 -9.84 -28.21 -14.69
C ASP A 195 -10.52 -28.51 -16.04
N LYS A 196 -11.51 -29.41 -16.04
CA LYS A 196 -12.22 -29.85 -17.27
C LYS A 196 -12.97 -28.72 -17.99
N SER A 197 -13.32 -27.64 -17.29
CA SER A 197 -14.00 -26.48 -17.88
C SER A 197 -13.03 -25.51 -18.55
N TRP A 198 -11.72 -25.65 -18.31
CA TRP A 198 -10.71 -24.77 -18.88
C TRP A 198 -10.40 -25.12 -20.34
N THR A 199 -10.73 -24.20 -21.24
CA THR A 199 -10.50 -24.33 -22.69
C THR A 199 -9.30 -23.54 -23.19
N GLY A 200 -8.64 -22.77 -22.31
CA GLY A 200 -7.47 -21.96 -22.65
C GLY A 200 -6.15 -22.75 -22.67
N LYS A 201 -5.05 -22.02 -22.86
CA LYS A 201 -3.70 -22.62 -22.79
C LYS A 201 -3.46 -23.21 -21.40
N ALA A 202 -2.70 -24.29 -21.35
CA ALA A 202 -2.33 -24.94 -20.10
C ALA A 202 -0.89 -25.44 -20.19
N VAL A 203 -0.26 -25.60 -19.04
CA VAL A 203 1.06 -26.19 -18.89
C VAL A 203 0.98 -27.32 -17.86
N THR A 204 1.63 -28.44 -18.14
CA THR A 204 1.81 -29.50 -17.16
C THR A 204 3.13 -29.26 -16.43
N MET A 205 3.10 -29.26 -15.10
CA MET A 205 4.28 -29.06 -14.27
C MET A 205 4.28 -30.03 -13.10
N GLU A 206 5.47 -30.47 -12.73
CA GLU A 206 5.68 -31.19 -11.47
C GLU A 206 5.38 -30.25 -10.30
N THR A 207 4.54 -30.74 -9.40
CA THR A 207 4.21 -30.11 -8.13
C THR A 207 4.42 -31.11 -7.00
N LYS A 208 4.62 -30.59 -5.79
CA LYS A 208 4.60 -31.39 -4.58
C LYS A 208 3.21 -31.26 -3.96
N GLU A 209 2.41 -32.31 -4.03
CA GLU A 209 1.20 -32.39 -3.20
C GLU A 209 1.48 -33.32 -2.01
N PHE A 210 0.99 -32.94 -0.82
CA PHE A 210 1.07 -33.73 0.42
C PHE A 210 2.48 -34.19 0.80
N TYR A 211 3.37 -33.23 1.04
CA TYR A 211 4.73 -33.31 1.60
C TYR A 211 5.76 -34.26 0.95
N ASP A 212 5.39 -35.35 0.27
CA ASP A 212 6.34 -36.36 -0.23
C ASP A 212 6.05 -36.92 -1.64
N LYS A 213 4.97 -36.49 -2.33
CA LYS A 213 4.68 -36.98 -3.69
C LYS A 213 4.86 -35.90 -4.76
N VAL A 214 5.81 -36.14 -5.66
CA VAL A 214 5.91 -35.38 -6.92
C VAL A 214 4.85 -35.91 -7.87
N ILE A 215 3.90 -35.05 -8.23
CA ILE A 215 2.88 -35.35 -9.24
C ILE A 215 2.92 -34.31 -10.34
N ASN A 216 2.50 -34.70 -11.53
CA ASN A 216 2.27 -33.75 -12.62
C ASN A 216 0.85 -33.19 -12.51
N ASP A 217 0.75 -31.88 -12.30
CA ASP A 217 -0.52 -31.16 -12.35
C ASP A 217 -0.61 -30.30 -13.60
N LYS A 218 -1.85 -30.08 -14.05
CA LYS A 218 -2.14 -29.22 -15.19
C LYS A 218 -2.61 -27.85 -14.68
N PHE A 219 -1.88 -26.82 -15.05
CA PHE A 219 -2.17 -25.43 -14.66
C PHE A 219 -2.60 -24.60 -15.85
N ARG A 220 -3.46 -23.60 -15.60
CA ARG A 220 -3.82 -22.61 -16.61
C ARG A 220 -2.57 -21.82 -17.01
N ALA A 221 -2.46 -21.47 -18.27
CA ALA A 221 -1.42 -20.61 -18.80
C ALA A 221 -2.06 -19.40 -19.49
N TYR A 222 -1.50 -18.23 -19.22
CA TYR A 222 -2.06 -16.96 -19.65
C TYR A 222 -1.12 -16.25 -20.63
N LYS A 223 -1.73 -15.44 -21.51
CA LYS A 223 -0.98 -14.61 -22.47
C LYS A 223 -0.05 -13.63 -21.74
N ASP A 224 -0.54 -13.06 -20.65
CA ASP A 224 0.14 -12.08 -19.82
C ASP A 224 -0.39 -12.16 -18.38
N ILE A 225 0.23 -11.41 -17.48
CA ILE A 225 -0.14 -11.36 -16.06
C ILE A 225 -1.54 -10.75 -15.85
N ASP A 226 -1.97 -9.81 -16.70
CA ASP A 226 -3.28 -9.17 -16.57
C ASP A 226 -4.39 -10.20 -16.79
N LYS A 227 -4.23 -11.13 -17.73
CA LYS A 227 -5.14 -12.26 -17.90
C LYS A 227 -5.16 -13.20 -16.70
N SER A 228 -4.05 -13.37 -16.00
CA SER A 228 -4.04 -14.13 -14.74
C SER A 228 -4.81 -13.42 -13.63
N LEU A 229 -4.69 -12.09 -13.51
CA LEU A 229 -5.46 -11.28 -12.56
C LEU A 229 -6.96 -11.34 -12.88
N GLN A 230 -7.34 -11.18 -14.15
CA GLN A 230 -8.74 -11.25 -14.59
C GLN A 230 -9.39 -12.59 -14.28
N ASP A 231 -8.68 -13.69 -14.56
CA ASP A 231 -9.17 -15.05 -14.27
C ASP A 231 -9.24 -15.31 -12.76
N TYR A 232 -8.30 -14.78 -11.97
CA TYR A 232 -8.35 -14.83 -10.52
C TYR A 232 -9.58 -14.11 -9.94
N GLY A 233 -9.86 -12.88 -10.39
CA GLY A 233 -11.05 -12.14 -9.97
C GLY A 233 -12.35 -12.85 -10.34
N LYS A 234 -12.39 -13.44 -11.54
CA LYS A 234 -13.50 -14.29 -11.99
C LYS A 234 -13.66 -15.55 -11.12
N PHE A 235 -12.57 -16.27 -10.86
CA PHE A 235 -12.57 -17.48 -10.03
C PHE A 235 -13.12 -17.23 -8.63
N LEU A 236 -12.69 -16.14 -7.98
CA LEU A 236 -13.24 -15.78 -6.68
C LEU A 236 -14.72 -15.42 -6.78
N SER A 237 -15.10 -14.56 -7.72
CA SER A 237 -16.47 -14.05 -7.81
C SER A 237 -17.52 -15.11 -8.18
N GLU A 238 -17.17 -16.09 -9.01
CA GLU A 238 -18.09 -17.16 -9.43
C GLU A 238 -18.25 -18.26 -8.36
N ASN A 239 -17.31 -18.38 -7.44
CA ASN A 239 -17.35 -19.42 -6.41
C ASN A 239 -18.11 -18.93 -5.16
N GLN A 240 -19.29 -19.53 -4.94
CA GLN A 240 -20.23 -19.17 -3.88
C GLN A 240 -19.62 -19.19 -2.46
N ARG A 241 -18.56 -19.97 -2.22
CA ARG A 241 -17.91 -20.01 -0.90
C ARG A 241 -17.39 -18.63 -0.47
N TYR A 242 -16.79 -17.87 -1.40
CA TYR A 242 -16.23 -16.55 -1.08
C TYR A 242 -17.33 -15.51 -0.83
N LYS A 243 -18.46 -15.63 -1.55
CA LYS A 243 -19.65 -14.81 -1.29
C LYS A 243 -20.23 -15.11 0.09
N LYS A 244 -20.35 -16.39 0.46
CA LYS A 244 -20.89 -16.85 1.75
C LYS A 244 -20.12 -16.28 2.94
N TYR A 245 -18.80 -16.20 2.87
CA TYR A 245 -17.96 -15.66 3.94
C TYR A 245 -17.71 -14.15 3.85
N GLY A 246 -18.39 -13.44 2.95
CA GLY A 246 -18.38 -11.98 2.91
C GLY A 246 -17.13 -11.35 2.28
N VAL A 247 -16.36 -12.08 1.46
CA VAL A 247 -15.14 -11.55 0.82
C VAL A 247 -15.42 -10.24 0.07
N PHE A 248 -16.53 -10.16 -0.65
CA PHE A 248 -16.90 -8.99 -1.47
C PHE A 248 -17.66 -7.90 -0.70
N LEU A 249 -17.95 -8.11 0.59
CA LEU A 249 -18.62 -7.14 1.46
C LEU A 249 -17.62 -6.42 2.39
N SER A 250 -16.43 -6.99 2.57
CA SER A 250 -15.37 -6.40 3.37
C SER A 250 -14.74 -5.20 2.65
N ASN A 251 -14.82 -4.03 3.29
CA ASN A 251 -14.22 -2.79 2.80
C ASN A 251 -12.84 -2.50 3.43
N HIS A 252 -12.27 -3.46 4.15
CA HIS A 252 -10.96 -3.34 4.77
C HIS A 252 -10.18 -4.65 4.62
N TYR A 253 -8.88 -4.52 4.37
CA TYR A 253 -8.04 -5.63 3.89
C TYR A 253 -7.86 -6.74 4.93
N ILE A 254 -7.87 -6.41 6.22
CA ILE A 254 -7.76 -7.39 7.32
C ILE A 254 -8.97 -8.33 7.28
N GLU A 255 -10.19 -7.78 7.22
CA GLU A 255 -11.44 -8.53 7.17
C GLU A 255 -11.57 -9.30 5.86
N GLN A 256 -11.12 -8.73 4.74
CA GLN A 256 -11.16 -9.43 3.46
C GLN A 256 -10.17 -10.62 3.43
N ALA A 257 -8.96 -10.46 3.97
CA ALA A 257 -8.00 -11.55 4.11
C ALA A 257 -8.54 -12.68 5.02
N GLN A 258 -9.15 -12.31 6.15
CA GLN A 258 -9.81 -13.27 7.06
C GLN A 258 -10.98 -14.00 6.38
N ALA A 259 -11.80 -13.29 5.60
CA ALA A 259 -12.90 -13.90 4.85
C ALA A 259 -12.40 -14.90 3.79
N ILE A 260 -11.28 -14.59 3.12
CA ILE A 260 -10.64 -15.49 2.14
C ILE A 260 -10.10 -16.76 2.82
N GLU A 261 -9.45 -16.63 3.98
CA GLU A 261 -9.00 -17.77 4.76
C GLU A 261 -10.17 -18.65 5.23
N LYS A 262 -11.22 -18.03 5.79
CA LYS A 262 -12.46 -18.73 6.21
C LYS A 262 -13.14 -19.44 5.05
N SER A 263 -12.99 -18.93 3.83
CA SER A 263 -13.49 -19.54 2.60
C SER A 263 -12.71 -20.80 2.16
N GLY A 264 -11.60 -21.12 2.84
CA GLY A 264 -10.75 -22.27 2.51
C GLY A 264 -9.94 -22.05 1.24
N TYR A 265 -9.39 -20.84 1.05
CA TYR A 265 -8.46 -20.56 -0.05
C TYR A 265 -7.15 -21.36 0.10
N SER A 266 -6.63 -21.46 1.32
CA SER A 266 -5.39 -22.17 1.66
C SER A 266 -5.57 -23.05 2.89
N THR A 267 -4.77 -24.11 2.99
CA THR A 267 -4.68 -25.03 4.13
C THR A 267 -3.42 -24.78 4.97
N ILE A 268 -2.74 -23.65 4.78
CA ILE A 268 -1.51 -23.35 5.52
C ILE A 268 -1.81 -23.11 7.01
N GLU A 269 -1.12 -23.85 7.86
CA GLU A 269 -1.25 -23.82 9.32
C GLU A 269 0.12 -23.59 9.99
N ASN A 270 0.13 -23.07 11.22
CA ASN A 270 1.32 -23.05 12.08
C ASN A 270 1.51 -24.40 12.80
N GLU A 271 2.51 -24.47 13.68
CA GLU A 271 2.84 -25.66 14.48
C GLU A 271 1.68 -26.08 15.41
N ASP A 272 0.81 -25.13 15.77
CA ASP A 272 -0.36 -25.35 16.63
C ASP A 272 -1.63 -25.76 15.84
N GLY A 273 -1.54 -25.91 14.50
CA GLY A 273 -2.69 -26.23 13.64
C GLY A 273 -3.63 -25.05 13.38
N GLU A 274 -3.23 -23.83 13.72
CA GLU A 274 -4.01 -22.63 13.43
C GLU A 274 -3.77 -22.19 11.98
N LYS A 275 -4.85 -21.84 11.28
CA LYS A 275 -4.73 -21.26 9.93
C LYS A 275 -4.06 -19.89 9.99
N ILE A 276 -3.10 -19.66 9.10
CA ILE A 276 -2.26 -18.44 9.11
C ILE A 276 -2.27 -17.66 7.80
N TYR A 277 -3.11 -18.04 6.84
CA TYR A 277 -3.10 -17.43 5.51
C TYR A 277 -3.38 -15.93 5.55
N ALA A 278 -4.43 -15.49 6.26
CA ALA A 278 -4.79 -14.10 6.44
C ALA A 278 -3.66 -13.32 7.12
N ARG A 279 -3.00 -13.93 8.12
CA ARG A 279 -1.85 -13.32 8.82
C ARG A 279 -0.69 -13.06 7.84
N LEU A 280 -0.40 -14.01 6.94
CA LEU A 280 0.63 -13.84 5.91
C LEU A 280 0.28 -12.71 4.93
N LEU A 281 -0.98 -12.64 4.49
CA LEU A 281 -1.43 -11.55 3.61
C LEU A 281 -1.33 -10.19 4.29
N ILE A 282 -1.83 -10.06 5.52
CA ILE A 282 -1.76 -8.82 6.31
C ILE A 282 -0.32 -8.38 6.50
N HIS A 283 0.60 -9.32 6.76
CA HIS A 283 2.02 -9.03 6.89
C HIS A 283 2.60 -8.46 5.58
N ILE A 284 2.36 -9.13 4.45
CA ILE A 284 2.79 -8.64 3.13
C ILE A 284 2.23 -7.24 2.85
N ILE A 285 0.95 -7.00 3.16
CA ILE A 285 0.30 -5.71 2.95
C ILE A 285 0.99 -4.60 3.76
N LYS A 286 1.23 -4.83 5.06
CA LYS A 286 1.87 -3.85 5.95
C LYS A 286 3.34 -3.60 5.59
N GLU A 287 4.10 -4.63 5.28
CA GLU A 287 5.53 -4.50 4.95
C GLU A 287 5.79 -3.77 3.62
N ASN A 288 4.78 -3.74 2.74
CA ASN A 288 4.90 -3.19 1.38
C ASN A 288 3.98 -1.99 1.13
N ASP A 289 3.36 -1.43 2.18
CA ASP A 289 2.44 -0.28 2.10
C ASP A 289 1.28 -0.48 1.11
N LEU A 290 0.81 -1.72 0.93
CA LEU A 290 -0.23 -2.00 -0.06
C LEU A 290 -1.58 -1.39 0.30
N GLN A 291 -1.86 -1.20 1.59
CA GLN A 291 -3.08 -0.53 2.06
C GLN A 291 -3.21 0.92 1.54
N ILE A 292 -2.11 1.58 1.13
CA ILE A 292 -2.18 2.94 0.57
C ILE A 292 -2.83 2.89 -0.83
N ILE A 293 -2.71 1.76 -1.52
CA ILE A 293 -3.34 1.55 -2.82
C ILE A 293 -4.86 1.42 -2.65
N ASP A 294 -5.32 0.77 -1.57
CA ASP A 294 -6.75 0.68 -1.24
C ASP A 294 -7.32 2.08 -0.99
N ASN A 295 -6.68 2.87 -0.11
CA ASN A 295 -7.07 4.25 0.16
C ASN A 295 -7.23 5.07 -1.14
N LYS A 296 -6.25 4.98 -2.05
CA LYS A 296 -6.29 5.68 -3.35
C LYS A 296 -7.42 5.19 -4.25
N ALA A 297 -7.66 3.88 -4.28
CA ALA A 297 -8.72 3.28 -5.08
C ALA A 297 -10.12 3.62 -4.54
N GLU A 298 -10.24 3.84 -3.22
CA GLU A 298 -11.47 4.20 -2.52
C GLU A 298 -11.81 5.69 -2.64
N ILE A 299 -10.82 6.59 -2.59
CA ILE A 299 -11.05 8.03 -2.79
C ILE A 299 -11.62 8.30 -4.20
N GLY A 300 -11.12 7.60 -5.23
CA GLY A 300 -11.60 7.76 -6.61
C GLY A 300 -12.92 7.04 -6.94
N TYR A 301 -13.64 6.51 -5.95
CA TYR A 301 -14.85 5.70 -6.16
C TYR A 301 -16.16 6.47 -5.90
N TYR A 302 -16.07 7.73 -5.42
CA TYR A 302 -17.22 8.57 -5.08
C TYR A 302 -17.18 9.93 -5.78
#